data_AF-A0A9E8N3F5-F1
#
_entry.id   AF-A0A9E8N3F5-F1
#
_cell.length_a   1.000
_cell.length_b   1.000
_cell.length_c   1.000
_cell.angle_alpha   90.00
_cell.angle_beta   90.00
_cell.angle_gamma   90.00
#
_symmetry.space_group_name_H-M   'P 1'
#
loop_
_entity.id
_entity.type
_entity.pdbx_description
1 polymer ?
#
loop_
_entity_poly.entity_id
_entity_poly.type
_entity_poly.pdbx_seq_one_letter_code
_entity_poly.pdbx_strand_id
1 'polypeptide(L)'
;MLMVVSHDIRSPLIAISATLKLLIREVYGKIDESPKQTLKNLYARINRLNGIAEDYLGKASVVTGEVQTERKALDLREDIIDPILDELSPEIERHGIIIDNRLGSIPANQISTRADRI
;
A
#
# COMPACT_ATOMS: atom_id res chain seq x y z
N MET A 1 13.72 -18.01 -8.02
CA MET A 1 12.49 -18.59 -8.63
C MET A 1 11.22 -18.01 -8.04
N LEU A 2 11.06 -17.97 -6.70
CA LEU A 2 9.92 -17.31 -6.06
C LEU A 2 9.77 -15.85 -6.54
N MET A 3 10.85 -15.05 -6.48
CA MET A 3 10.87 -13.65 -6.96
C MET A 3 10.44 -13.44 -8.42
N VAL A 4 10.64 -14.41 -9.31
CA VAL A 4 10.21 -14.31 -10.73
C VAL A 4 8.71 -14.58 -10.83
N VAL A 5 8.23 -15.64 -10.16
CA VAL A 5 6.79 -15.95 -10.06
C VAL A 5 6.03 -14.81 -9.36
N SER A 6 6.65 -14.16 -8.39
CA SER A 6 6.15 -12.95 -7.71
C SER A 6 5.86 -11.81 -8.68
N HIS A 7 6.87 -11.47 -9.49
CA HIS A 7 6.81 -10.36 -10.44
C HIS A 7 5.78 -10.66 -11.55
N ASP A 8 5.71 -11.92 -11.99
CA ASP A 8 4.80 -12.40 -13.02
C ASP A 8 3.35 -12.48 -12.56
N ILE A 9 3.09 -12.61 -11.25
CA ILE A 9 1.74 -12.55 -10.66
C ILE A 9 1.35 -11.11 -10.30
N ARG A 10 2.28 -10.29 -9.80
CA ARG A 10 2.02 -8.89 -9.41
C ARG A 10 1.60 -8.05 -10.61
N SER A 11 2.32 -8.17 -11.73
CA SER A 11 2.08 -7.38 -12.95
C SER A 11 0.64 -7.51 -13.49
N PRO A 12 0.09 -8.72 -13.71
CA PRO A 12 -1.28 -8.87 -14.20
C PRO A 12 -2.33 -8.43 -13.17
N LEU A 13 -2.11 -8.62 -11.87
CA LEU A 13 -3.07 -8.17 -10.85
C LEU A 13 -3.13 -6.63 -10.75
N ILE A 14 -1.99 -5.94 -10.89
CA ILE A 14 -1.94 -4.48 -10.98
C ILE A 14 -2.69 -4.00 -12.24
N ALA A 15 -2.45 -4.63 -13.40
CA ALA A 15 -3.11 -4.26 -14.64
C ALA A 15 -4.64 -4.44 -14.56
N ILE A 16 -5.11 -5.54 -13.94
CA ILE A 16 -6.54 -5.79 -13.71
C ILE A 16 -7.12 -4.74 -12.75
N SER A 17 -6.43 -4.45 -11.63
CA SER A 17 -6.87 -3.44 -10.66
C SER A 17 -7.00 -2.06 -11.30
N ALA A 18 -6.01 -1.64 -12.11
CA ALA A 18 -6.02 -0.38 -12.83
C ALA A 18 -7.20 -0.31 -13.82
N THR A 19 -7.42 -1.36 -14.61
CA THR A 19 -8.52 -1.43 -15.58
C THR A 19 -9.89 -1.35 -14.89
N LEU A 20 -10.08 -2.08 -13.79
CA LEU A 20 -11.30 -2.02 -13.00
C LEU A 20 -11.53 -0.63 -12.40
N LYS A 21 -10.47 0.03 -11.92
CA LYS A 21 -10.54 1.40 -11.39
C LYS A 21 -10.99 2.40 -12.47
N LEU A 22 -10.51 2.26 -13.70
CA LEU A 22 -10.91 3.09 -14.84
C LEU A 22 -12.37 2.84 -15.26
N LEU A 23 -12.81 1.59 -15.25
CA LEU A 23 -14.21 1.23 -15.51
C LEU A 23 -15.16 1.81 -14.44
N ILE A 24 -14.83 1.67 -13.15
CA ILE A 24 -15.63 2.22 -12.05
C ILE A 24 -15.73 3.75 -12.12
N ARG A 25 -14.68 4.41 -12.63
CA ARG A 25 -14.62 5.85 -12.89
C ARG A 25 -15.34 6.27 -14.17
N GLU A 26 -15.97 5.34 -14.88
CA GLU A 26 -16.74 5.59 -16.11
C GLU A 26 -15.91 6.23 -17.24
N VAL A 27 -14.58 6.01 -17.24
CA VAL A 27 -13.67 6.54 -18.27
C VAL A 27 -14.00 5.98 -19.65
N TYR A 28 -14.54 4.76 -19.70
CA TYR A 28 -14.95 4.07 -20.94
C TYR A 28 -16.43 4.25 -21.28
N GLY A 29 -17.12 5.18 -20.61
CA GLY A 29 -18.55 5.41 -20.75
C GLY A 29 -19.32 5.14 -19.46
N LYS A 30 -20.57 5.60 -19.43
CA LYS A 30 -21.46 5.44 -18.29
C LYS A 30 -21.80 3.97 -18.06
N ILE A 31 -21.84 3.58 -16.79
CA ILE A 31 -22.18 2.22 -16.36
C ILE A 31 -23.38 2.31 -15.43
N ASP A 32 -24.38 1.48 -15.65
CA ASP A 32 -25.53 1.38 -14.75
C ASP A 32 -25.08 0.93 -13.34
N GLU A 33 -25.83 1.35 -12.32
CA GLU A 33 -25.41 1.14 -10.93
C GLU A 33 -25.26 -0.34 -10.54
N SER A 34 -26.05 -1.24 -11.11
CA SER A 34 -25.95 -2.69 -10.83
C SER A 34 -24.62 -3.31 -11.33
N PRO A 35 -24.23 -3.17 -12.61
CA PRO A 35 -22.89 -3.54 -13.07
C PRO A 35 -21.76 -2.83 -12.32
N LYS A 36 -21.93 -1.54 -12.00
CA LYS A 36 -20.93 -0.76 -11.26
C LYS A 36 -20.66 -1.31 -9.86
N GLN A 37 -21.70 -1.76 -9.16
CA GLN A 37 -21.55 -2.41 -7.86
C GLN A 37 -20.81 -3.76 -7.98
N THR A 38 -21.06 -4.50 -9.05
CA THR A 38 -20.32 -5.74 -9.36
C THR A 38 -18.84 -5.45 -9.60
N LEU A 39 -18.52 -4.39 -10.36
CA LEU A 39 -17.14 -3.96 -10.60
C LEU A 39 -16.42 -3.53 -9.31
N LYS A 40 -17.10 -2.77 -8.43
CA LYS A 40 -16.56 -2.41 -7.11
C LYS A 40 -16.23 -3.64 -6.26
N ASN A 41 -17.12 -4.64 -6.26
CA ASN A 41 -16.90 -5.89 -5.54
C ASN A 41 -15.70 -6.67 -6.12
N LEU A 42 -15.56 -6.70 -7.45
CA LEU A 42 -14.41 -7.34 -8.11
C LEU A 42 -13.11 -6.61 -7.81
N TYR A 43 -13.12 -5.28 -7.83
CA TYR A 43 -11.97 -4.44 -7.47
C TYR A 43 -11.49 -4.73 -6.04
N ALA A 44 -12.41 -4.82 -5.07
CA ALA A 44 -12.08 -5.17 -3.69
C ALA A 44 -11.42 -6.57 -3.57
N ARG A 45 -11.90 -7.56 -4.36
CA ARG A 45 -11.32 -8.91 -4.37
C ARG A 45 -9.92 -8.95 -4.98
N ILE A 46 -9.68 -8.19 -6.06
CA ILE A 46 -8.35 -8.08 -6.67
C ILE A 46 -7.36 -7.39 -5.73
N ASN A 47 -7.77 -6.34 -5.04
CA ASN A 47 -6.89 -5.70 -4.04
C ASN A 47 -6.58 -6.64 -2.87
N ARG A 48 -7.54 -7.47 -2.44
CA ARG A 48 -7.27 -8.52 -1.45
C ARG A 48 -6.27 -9.57 -1.97
N LEU A 49 -6.39 -9.98 -3.24
CA LEU A 49 -5.45 -10.91 -3.85
C LEU A 49 -4.04 -10.31 -3.98
N ASN A 50 -3.94 -9.02 -4.32
CA ASN A 50 -2.67 -8.29 -4.26
C ASN A 50 -2.07 -8.35 -2.85
N GLY A 51 -2.85 -8.03 -1.81
CA GLY A 51 -2.36 -8.11 -0.42
C GLY A 51 -1.89 -9.51 -0.02
N ILE A 52 -2.63 -10.55 -0.40
CA ILE A 52 -2.22 -11.94 -0.15
C ILE A 52 -0.93 -12.27 -0.89
N ALA A 53 -0.81 -11.87 -2.16
CA ALA A 53 0.41 -12.07 -2.93
C ALA A 53 1.58 -11.40 -2.19
N GLU A 54 1.50 -10.10 -1.91
CA GLU A 54 2.53 -9.36 -1.17
C GLU A 54 2.92 -10.01 0.17
N ASP A 55 1.95 -10.47 0.96
CA ASP A 55 2.21 -11.16 2.23
C ASP A 55 3.01 -12.45 2.05
N TYR A 56 2.69 -13.26 1.04
CA TYR A 56 3.42 -14.48 0.74
C TYR A 56 4.82 -14.18 0.20
N LEU A 57 4.98 -13.10 -0.55
CA LEU A 57 6.27 -12.67 -1.08
C LEU A 57 7.19 -12.14 0.02
N GLY A 58 6.69 -11.27 0.89
CA GLY A 58 7.44 -10.79 2.05
C GLY A 58 7.91 -11.94 2.94
N LYS A 59 7.04 -12.93 3.20
CA LYS A 59 7.40 -14.14 3.95
C LYS A 59 8.44 -14.99 3.24
N ALA A 60 8.33 -15.18 1.93
CA ALA A 60 9.29 -15.94 1.14
C ALA A 60 10.68 -15.30 1.16
N SER A 61 10.77 -13.99 0.96
CA SER A 61 12.03 -13.23 0.98
C SER A 61 12.73 -13.26 2.35
N VAL A 62 11.95 -13.25 3.45
CA VAL A 62 12.48 -13.41 4.82
C VAL A 62 13.03 -14.82 5.05
N VAL A 63 12.35 -15.86 4.54
CA VAL A 63 12.75 -17.27 4.72
C VAL A 63 13.99 -17.65 3.89
N THR A 64 14.18 -17.07 2.70
CA THR A 64 15.34 -17.34 1.84
C THR A 64 16.62 -16.63 2.28
N GLY A 65 16.56 -15.74 3.28
CA GLY A 65 17.71 -14.97 3.76
C GLY A 65 18.21 -13.92 2.77
N GLU A 66 17.45 -13.65 1.69
CA GLU A 66 17.80 -12.64 0.67
C GLU A 66 17.52 -11.21 1.14
N VAL A 67 16.80 -11.04 2.27
CA VAL A 67 16.61 -9.73 2.91
C VAL A 67 17.78 -9.48 3.86
N GLN A 68 18.78 -8.72 3.41
CA GLN A 68 19.78 -8.14 4.30
C GLN A 68 19.13 -7.02 5.11
N THR A 69 18.62 -7.35 6.28
CA THR A 69 18.04 -6.36 7.18
C THR A 69 19.13 -5.66 7.98
N GLU A 70 19.48 -4.44 7.61
CA GLU A 70 20.34 -3.58 8.42
C GLU A 70 19.53 -2.83 9.47
N ARG A 71 19.97 -2.86 10.74
CA ARG A 71 19.36 -2.03 11.78
C ARG A 71 19.82 -0.59 11.59
N LYS A 72 18.87 0.32 11.36
CA LYS A 72 19.12 1.76 11.35
C LYS A 72 18.40 2.41 12.52
N ALA A 73 19.06 3.37 13.16
CA ALA A 73 18.39 4.25 14.10
C ALA A 73 17.58 5.27 13.28
N LEU A 74 16.27 5.29 13.48
CA LEU A 74 15.36 6.20 12.80
C LEU A 74 14.57 6.98 13.84
N ASP A 75 14.31 8.24 13.51
CA ASP A 75 13.35 9.06 14.23
C ASP A 75 11.94 8.68 13.77
N LEU A 76 11.11 8.15 14.66
CA LEU A 76 9.75 7.72 14.30
C LEU A 76 8.94 8.87 13.69
N ARG A 77 9.11 10.09 14.21
CA ARG A 77 8.33 11.23 13.77
C ARG A 77 8.82 11.71 12.42
N GLU A 78 10.09 12.07 12.34
CA GLU A 78 10.66 12.71 11.16
C GLU A 78 10.85 11.73 10.00
N ASP A 79 11.34 10.52 10.27
CA ASP A 79 11.71 9.58 9.21
C ASP A 79 10.52 8.73 8.73
N ILE A 80 9.43 8.62 9.50
CA ILE A 80 8.30 7.72 9.19
C ILE A 80 6.96 8.44 9.15
N ILE A 81 6.56 9.10 10.24
CA ILE A 81 5.20 9.64 10.36
C ILE A 81 4.99 10.85 9.46
N ASP A 82 5.90 11.83 9.48
CA ASP A 82 5.75 13.06 8.69
C ASP A 82 5.72 12.77 7.17
N PRO A 83 6.61 11.92 6.60
CA PRO A 83 6.56 11.55 5.17
C PRO A 83 5.24 10.91 4.74
N ILE A 84 4.64 10.07 5.59
CA ILE A 84 3.36 9.41 5.29
C ILE A 84 2.21 10.43 5.31
N LEU A 85 2.21 11.35 6.29
CA LEU A 85 1.20 12.41 6.38
C LEU A 85 1.29 13.36 5.18
N ASP A 86 2.50 13.69 4.74
CA ASP A 86 2.72 14.51 3.55
C ASP A 86 2.21 13.83 2.28
N GLU A 87 2.52 12.53 2.10
CA GLU A 87 2.03 11.74 0.95
C GLU A 87 0.50 11.68 0.89
N LEU A 88 -0.15 11.52 2.04
CA LEU A 88 -1.60 11.39 2.16
C LEU A 88 -2.33 12.73 2.26
N SER A 89 -1.61 13.85 2.40
CA SER A 89 -2.18 15.19 2.55
C SER A 89 -3.26 15.54 1.52
N PRO A 90 -3.13 15.23 0.21
CA PRO A 90 -4.14 15.61 -0.77
C PRO A 90 -5.47 14.85 -0.58
N GLU A 91 -5.42 13.64 -0.02
CA GLU A 91 -6.58 12.82 0.30
C GLU A 91 -7.22 13.24 1.62
N ILE A 92 -6.42 13.54 2.63
CA ILE A 92 -6.88 14.05 3.93
C ILE A 92 -7.66 15.35 3.74
N GLU A 93 -7.11 16.29 2.95
CA GLU A 93 -7.74 17.57 2.63
C GLU A 93 -9.03 17.39 1.83
N ARG A 94 -9.00 16.58 0.75
CA ARG A 94 -10.17 16.33 -0.11
C ARG A 94 -11.38 15.80 0.67
N HIS A 95 -11.15 15.04 1.74
CA HIS A 95 -12.20 14.42 2.54
C HIS A 95 -12.50 15.19 3.83
N GLY A 96 -11.86 16.34 4.07
CA GLY A 96 -12.05 17.15 5.28
C GLY A 96 -11.67 16.40 6.57
N ILE A 97 -10.70 15.49 6.50
CA ILE A 97 -10.23 14.72 7.64
C ILE A 97 -9.21 15.56 8.40
N ILE A 98 -9.29 15.57 9.73
CA ILE A 98 -8.32 16.22 10.60
C ILE A 98 -7.54 15.14 11.34
N ILE A 99 -6.22 15.15 11.21
CA ILE A 99 -5.31 14.26 11.95
C ILE A 99 -4.62 15.08 13.05
N ASP A 100 -4.93 14.75 14.30
CA ASP A 100 -4.26 15.30 15.48
C ASP A 100 -3.03 14.45 15.81
N ASN A 101 -1.86 14.82 15.28
CA ASN A 101 -0.61 14.14 15.58
C ASN A 101 -0.03 14.59 16.94
N ARG A 102 -0.30 13.81 17.99
CA ARG A 102 0.14 14.11 19.36
C ARG A 102 1.59 13.74 19.68
N LEU A 103 2.36 13.26 18.70
CA LEU A 103 3.75 12.87 18.90
C LEU A 103 4.68 14.04 19.28
N GLY A 104 4.24 15.30 19.11
CA GLY A 104 4.99 16.47 19.56
C GLY A 104 5.22 16.55 21.08
N SER A 105 4.49 15.76 21.88
CA SER A 105 4.59 15.73 23.35
C SER A 105 5.41 14.55 23.91
N ILE A 106 5.88 13.64 23.04
CA ILE A 106 6.70 12.49 23.43
C ILE A 106 8.11 12.78 22.90
N PRO A 107 9.16 12.77 23.74
CA PRO A 107 10.52 12.93 23.24
C PRO A 107 10.73 11.88 22.15
N ALA A 108 11.08 12.34 20.95
CA ALA A 108 11.35 11.51 19.79
C ALA A 108 12.60 10.68 20.10
N ASN A 109 12.39 9.59 20.84
CA ASN A 109 13.44 8.62 21.06
C ASN A 109 13.64 7.95 19.72
N GLN A 110 14.86 8.01 19.19
CA GLN A 110 15.27 7.18 18.06
C GLN A 110 14.85 5.75 18.37
N ILE A 111 13.91 5.24 17.59
CA ILE A 111 13.51 3.85 17.68
C ILE A 111 14.43 3.08 16.74
N SER A 112 15.11 2.08 17.28
CA SER A 112 15.82 1.12 16.44
C SER A 112 14.78 0.22 15.81
N THR A 113 14.37 0.54 14.58
CA THR A 113 13.43 -0.27 13.81
C THR A 113 14.17 -1.03 12.73
N ARG A 114 13.62 -2.18 12.37
CA ARG A 114 13.89 -2.77 11.06
C ARG A 114 13.00 -2.01 10.09
N ALA A 115 13.58 -1.14 9.28
CA ALA A 115 12.86 -0.39 8.27
C ALA A 115 13.40 -0.76 6.89
N ASP A 116 12.52 -1.29 6.07
CA ASP A 116 12.79 -1.68 4.70
C ASP A 116 12.04 -0.67 3.81
N ARG A 117 12.73 -0.09 2.83
CA ARG A 117 12.06 0.45 1.64
C ARG A 117 12.03 -0.69 0.62
N ILE A 118 10.82 -1.16 0.31
CA ILE A 118 10.52 -2.18 -0.70
C ILE A 118 10.89 -1.66 -2.09
#